data_AF-X1QSA4-F1
#
_entry.id   AF-X1QSA4-F1
#
_cell.length_a   1.000
_cell.length_b   1.000
_cell.length_c   1.000
_cell.angle_alpha   90.00
_cell.angle_beta   90.00
_cell.angle_gamma   90.00
#
_symmetry.space_group_name_H-M   'P 1'
#
loop_
_entity.id
_entity.type
_entity.pdbx_description
1 polymer ?
#
loop_
_entity_poly.entity_id
_entity_poly.type
_entity_poly.pdbx_seq_one_letter_code
_entity_poly.pdbx_strand_id
1 'polypeptide(L)' 'MKNIEAKIPVLFFEEGDKVIAYSPAFDLSSCGDTEEKARNRFAEAVAIFLGEIARMGTLNEVLE' A
#
# COMPACT_ATOMS: atom_id res chain seq x y z
N MET A 1 -18.93 1.20 -11.11
CA MET A 1 -17.91 0.38 -10.40
C MET A 1 -18.30 0.38 -8.93
N LYS A 2 -18.23 -0.76 -8.23
CA LYS A 2 -18.47 -0.77 -6.78
C LYS A 2 -17.28 -0.08 -6.11
N ASN A 3 -17.54 0.90 -5.25
CA ASN A 3 -16.49 1.47 -4.41
C ASN A 3 -16.16 0.44 -3.33
N ILE A 4 -14.87 0.11 -3.20
CA ILE A 4 -14.36 -0.78 -2.15
C ILE A 4 -13.73 0.12 -1.11
N GLU A 5 -14.23 0.03 0.13
CA GLU A 5 -13.63 0.68 1.29
C GLU A 5 -12.97 -0.40 2.14
N ALA A 6 -11.67 -0.28 2.36
CA ALA A 6 -10.88 -1.28 3.09
C ALA A 6 -10.02 -0.58 4.14
N LYS A 7 -9.87 -1.23 5.31
CA LYS A 7 -8.91 -0.82 6.33
C LYS A 7 -7.69 -1.72 6.24
N ILE A 8 -6.55 -1.12 5.93
CA ILE A 8 -5.28 -1.82 5.74
C ILE A 8 -4.41 -1.52 6.96
N PRO A 9 -3.90 -2.53 7.69
CA PRO A 9 -2.92 -2.31 8.72
C PRO A 9 -1.60 -1.85 8.09
N VAL A 10 -1.10 -0.69 8.51
CA VAL A 10 0.16 -0.12 8.05
C VAL A 10 1.03 0.16 9.25
N LEU A 11 2.23 -0.40 9.24
CA LEU A 11 3.31 -0.15 10.18
C LEU A 11 4.08 1.08 9.70
N PHE A 12 4.29 2.04 10.60
CA PHE A 12 5.14 3.19 10.34
C PHE A 12 6.37 3.11 11.23
N PHE A 13 7.55 3.29 10.64
CA PHE A 13 8.82 3.30 11.35
C PHE A 13 9.86 4.14 10.60
N GLU A 14 10.88 4.60 11.31
CA GLU A 14 11.96 5.38 10.71
C GLU A 14 13.10 4.48 10.23
N GLU A 15 13.62 4.76 9.04
CA GLU A 15 14.82 4.15 8.48
C GLU A 15 15.71 5.24 7.88
N GLY A 16 16.81 5.55 8.56
CA GLY A 16 17.67 6.68 8.20
C GLY A 16 16.94 8.02 8.38
N ASP A 17 16.88 8.82 7.30
CA ASP A 17 16.20 10.12 7.27
C ASP A 17 14.75 10.03 6.72
N LYS A 18 14.21 8.81 6.60
CA LYS A 18 12.89 8.55 6.01
C LYS A 18 11.95 7.86 6.98
N VAL A 19 10.65 8.11 6.80
CA VAL A 19 9.57 7.31 7.38
C VAL A 19 9.13 6.27 6.35
N ILE A 20 9.11 5.02 6.77
CA ILE A 20 8.62 3.89 6.00
C ILE A 20 7.17 3.62 6.38
N ALA A 21 6.33 3.34 5.39
CA ALA A 21 4.96 2.84 5.53
C ALA A 21 4.91 1.44 4.92
N TYR A 22 4.74 0.41 5.73
CA TYR A 22 4.76 -1.00 5.30
C TYR A 22 3.47 -1.71 5.70
N SER A 23 2.88 -2.47 4.79
CA SER A 23 1.77 -3.38 5.11
C SER A 23 2.16 -4.82 4.79
N PRO A 24 2.26 -5.70 5.81
CA PRO A 24 2.46 -7.12 5.60
C PRO A 24 1.34 -7.78 4.78
N ALA A 25 0.13 -7.19 4.76
CA ALA A 25 -1.01 -7.75 4.05
C ALA A 25 -0.83 -7.78 2.53
N PHE A 26 0.04 -6.91 1.98
CA PHE A 26 0.35 -6.87 0.55
C PHE A 26 1.83 -7.06 0.25
N ASP A 27 2.63 -7.30 1.29
CA ASP A 27 4.09 -7.19 1.24
C ASP A 27 4.57 -5.95 0.47
N LEU A 28 3.94 -4.80 0.77
CA LEU A 28 4.14 -3.55 0.05
C LEU A 28 4.64 -2.49 1.02
N SER A 29 5.60 -1.68 0.58
CA SER A 29 6.09 -0.52 1.32
C SER A 29 6.15 0.73 0.45
N SER A 30 6.06 1.90 1.09
CA SER A 30 6.46 3.18 0.53
C SER A 30 7.25 3.99 1.58
N CYS A 31 7.79 5.15 1.19
CA CYS A 31 8.51 6.02 2.11
C CYS A 31 8.27 7.52 1.87
N GLY A 32 8.56 8.33 2.88
CA GLY A 32 8.49 9.78 2.79
C GLY A 32 9.30 10.48 3.85
N ASP A 33 9.53 11.77 3.67
CA ASP A 33 10.25 12.60 4.65
C ASP A 33 9.42 12.84 5.93
N THR A 34 8.13 12.52 5.89
CA THR A 34 7.18 12.59 7.00
C THR A 34 6.24 11.40 6.93
N GLU A 35 5.62 11.04 8.06
CA GLU A 35 4.60 10.00 8.11
C GLU A 35 3.44 10.28 7.14
N GLU A 36 3.00 11.54 7.04
CA GLU A 36 1.95 11.96 6.10
C GLU A 36 2.34 11.69 4.64
N LYS A 37 3.57 12.03 4.24
CA LYS A 37 4.08 11.76 2.89
C LYS A 37 4.17 10.25 2.62
N ALA A 38 4.69 9.48 3.58
CA ALA A 38 4.76 8.02 3.47
C ALA A 38 3.36 7.41 3.32
N ARG A 39 2.40 7.86 4.14
CA ARG A 39 0.99 7.43 4.08
C ARG A 39 0.35 7.72 2.73
N ASN A 40 0.48 8.95 2.22
CA ASN A 40 -0.13 9.35 0.94
C ASN A 40 0.45 8.53 -0.22
N ARG A 41 1.77 8.34 -0.25
CA ARG A 41 2.44 7.49 -1.24
C ARG A 41 2.06 6.03 -1.13
N PHE A 42 1.89 5.53 0.10
CA PHE A 42 1.44 4.16 0.33
C PHE A 42 0.03 3.93 -0.23
N ALA A 43 -0.88 4.88 0.00
CA ALA A 43 -2.24 4.80 -0.54
C ALA A 43 -2.26 4.79 -2.08
N GLU A 44 -1.42 5.61 -2.71
CA GLU A 44 -1.24 5.60 -4.17
C GLU A 44 -0.67 4.27 -4.66
N ALA A 45 0.38 3.76 -4.01
CA ALA A 45 0.99 2.48 -4.36
C ALA A 45 0.00 1.32 -4.26
N VAL A 46 -0.83 1.27 -3.21
CA VAL A 46 -1.89 0.27 -3.06
C VAL A 46 -2.93 0.39 -4.17
N ALA A 47 -3.36 1.61 -4.53
CA ALA A 47 -4.32 1.81 -5.61
C ALA A 47 -3.79 1.33 -6.96
N ILE A 48 -2.52 1.61 -7.25
CA ILE A 48 -1.82 1.12 -8.46
C ILE A 48 -1.72 -0.41 -8.45
N PHE A 49 -1.26 -0.98 -7.34
CA PHE A 49 -1.09 -2.42 -7.17
C PHE A 49 -2.40 -3.19 -7.38
N LEU A 50 -3.47 -2.79 -6.68
CA LEU A 50 -4.79 -3.42 -6.80
C LEU A 50 -5.37 -3.25 -8.21
N GLY A 51 -5.17 -2.08 -8.83
CA GLY A 51 -5.59 -1.82 -10.20
C GLY A 51 -4.89 -2.75 -11.21
N GLU A 52 -3.59 -2.97 -11.03
CA GLU A 52 -2.78 -3.78 -11.93
C GLU A 52 -3.10 -5.28 -11.81
N ILE A 53 -3.17 -5.82 -10.60
CA ILE A 53 -3.51 -7.25 -10.41
C ILE A 53 -4.96 -7.55 -10.83
N ALA A 54 -5.88 -6.58 -10.69
CA ALA A 54 -7.23 -6.69 -11.23
C ALA A 54 -7.22 -6.73 -12.76
N ARG A 55 -6.40 -5.87 -13.40
CA ARG A 55 -6.22 -5.84 -14.87
C ARG A 55 -5.59 -7.14 -15.40
N MET A 56 -4.67 -7.72 -14.64
CA MET A 56 -4.01 -8.98 -14.97
C MET A 56 -4.88 -10.22 -14.69
N GLY A 57 -5.99 -10.06 -13.96
CA GLY A 57 -6.86 -11.17 -13.56
C GLY A 57 -6.29 -12.02 -12.43
N THR A 58 -5.28 -11.53 -11.70
CA THR A 58 -4.56 -12.24 -10.63
C THR A 58 -4.99 -11.82 -9.22
N LEU A 59 -6.10 -11.08 -9.08
CA LEU A 59 -6.56 -10.56 -7.80
C LEU A 59 -6.71 -11.66 -6.73
N ASN A 60 -7.31 -12.80 -7.07
CA ASN A 60 -7.52 -13.89 -6.12
C ASN A 60 -6.20 -14.59 -5.75
N GLU A 61 -5.28 -14.75 -6.70
CA GLU A 61 -3.97 -15.38 -6.47
C GLU A 61 -3.09 -14.58 -5.52
N VAL A 62 -3.29 -13.27 -5.47
CA VAL A 62 -2.49 -12.34 -4.67
C VAL A 62 -3.13 -12.02 -3.31
N LEU A 63 -4.46 -12.12 -3.19
CA LEU A 63 -5.20 -11.75 -1.97
C LEU A 63 -5.75 -12.93 -1.15
N GLU A 64 -5.72 -14.17 -1.66
CA GLU A 64 -6.02 -15.40 -0.91
C GLU A 64 -4.78 -15.95 -0.17
#